data_AF-A0A3C1WIK5-F1
#
_entry.id   AF-A0A3C1WIK5-F1
#
_cell.length_a   1.000
_cell.length_b   1.000
_cell.length_c   1.000
_cell.angle_alpha   90.00
_cell.angle_beta   90.00
_cell.angle_gamma   90.00
#
_symmetry.space_group_name_H-M   'P 1'
#
loop_
_entity.id
_entity.type
_entity.pdbx_description
1 polymer ?
#
loop_
_entity_poly.entity_id
_entity_poly.type
_entity_poly.pdbx_seq_one_letter_code
_entity_poly.pdbx_strand_id
1 'polypeptide(L)'
;MLRFSSRTLVPTILSVLALLNAGMAWGQNKTATQLQAMFQARTFTSSQITMVYRLYVPTNYNAALKYPIVVALHGVGERGNNNVNQLTAEELAQPWVRDSV
;
A
#
# COMPACT_ATOMS: atom_id res chain seq x y z
N MET A 1 57.09 21.29 -22.24
CA MET A 1 55.67 21.26 -22.66
C MET A 1 55.12 19.87 -22.34
N LEU A 2 54.35 19.72 -21.26
CA LEU A 2 53.74 18.45 -20.85
C LEU A 2 52.23 18.67 -20.72
N ARG A 3 51.43 18.07 -21.61
CA ARG A 3 49.97 18.09 -21.57
C ARG A 3 49.50 16.84 -20.81
N PHE A 4 48.95 17.03 -19.61
CA PHE A 4 48.20 15.97 -18.93
C PHE A 4 46.80 15.86 -19.57
N SER A 5 46.45 14.65 -20.01
CA SER A 5 45.16 14.31 -20.63
C SER A 5 44.16 13.91 -19.55
N SER A 6 43.19 14.77 -19.25
CA SER A 6 42.07 14.49 -18.34
C SER A 6 40.90 13.88 -19.12
N ARG A 7 40.94 12.58 -19.44
CA ARG A 7 39.83 11.90 -20.16
C ARG A 7 39.46 10.52 -19.64
N THR A 8 39.52 10.30 -18.32
CA THR A 8 39.06 9.01 -17.74
C THR A 8 38.27 9.13 -16.43
N LEU A 9 38.04 10.33 -15.89
CA LEU A 9 37.38 10.50 -14.58
C LEU A 9 35.85 10.69 -14.64
N VAL A 10 35.26 10.92 -15.83
CA VAL A 10 33.82 11.16 -15.99
C VAL A 10 32.95 9.88 -16.04
N PRO A 11 33.38 8.72 -16.58
CA PRO A 11 32.49 7.54 -16.68
C PRO A 11 32.43 6.69 -15.40
N THR A 12 33.34 6.86 -14.44
CA THR A 12 33.34 6.09 -13.17
C THR A 12 32.35 6.64 -12.14
N ILE A 13 32.08 7.94 -12.13
CA ILE A 13 31.14 8.57 -11.19
C ILE A 13 29.68 8.22 -11.52
N LEU A 14 29.35 8.03 -12.80
CA LEU A 14 27.99 7.64 -13.22
C LEU A 14 27.63 6.19 -12.81
N SER A 15 28.59 5.27 -12.84
CA SER A 15 28.36 3.85 -12.51
C SER A 15 28.14 3.62 -11.00
N VAL A 16 28.77 4.43 -10.14
CA VAL A 16 28.57 4.35 -8.68
C VAL A 16 27.21 4.90 -8.26
N LEU A 17 26.66 5.89 -8.97
CA LEU A 17 25.32 6.43 -8.72
C LEU A 17 24.18 5.45 -9.09
N ALA A 18 24.41 4.54 -10.05
CA ALA A 18 23.42 3.55 -10.45
C ALA A 18 23.25 2.42 -9.40
N LEU A 19 24.29 2.08 -8.64
CA LEU A 19 24.26 1.00 -7.64
C LEU A 19 23.68 1.42 -6.28
N LEU A 20 23.59 2.72 -5.99
CA LEU A 20 22.97 3.25 -4.76
C LEU A 20 21.42 3.19 -4.76
N ASN A 21 20.78 2.99 -5.93
CA ASN A 21 19.32 2.92 -6.04
C ASN A 21 18.73 1.51 -5.83
N ALA A 22 19.56 0.47 -5.75
CA ALA A 22 19.09 -0.92 -5.62
C ALA A 22 18.70 -1.33 -4.19
N GLY A 23 18.99 -0.51 -3.18
CA GLY A 23 18.73 -0.80 -1.76
C GLY A 23 17.31 -0.49 -1.25
N MET A 24 16.48 0.23 -2.03
CA MET A 24 15.17 0.76 -1.58
C MET A 24 13.95 -0.10 -1.98
N ALA A 25 14.13 -1.41 -2.17
CA ALA A 25 13.02 -2.30 -2.54
C ALA A 25 12.31 -2.97 -1.34
N TRP A 26 12.84 -2.81 -0.12
CA TRP A 26 12.31 -3.49 1.06
C TRP A 26 11.37 -2.56 1.83
N GLY A 27 10.06 -2.73 1.64
CA GLY A 27 9.02 -2.07 2.45
C GLY A 27 8.19 -0.99 1.77
N GLN A 28 7.89 -1.11 0.47
CA GLN A 28 6.94 -0.19 -0.17
C GLN A 28 5.54 -0.38 0.43
N ASN A 29 4.93 0.73 0.84
CA ASN A 29 3.52 0.77 1.24
C ASN A 29 2.64 0.36 0.05
N LYS A 30 1.53 -0.32 0.32
CA LYS A 30 0.58 -0.71 -0.73
C LYS A 30 -0.08 0.57 -1.24
N THR A 31 -0.07 0.78 -2.55
CA THR A 31 -0.78 1.93 -3.15
C THR A 31 -2.28 1.83 -2.88
N ALA A 32 -2.97 2.97 -2.87
CA ALA A 32 -4.42 3.03 -2.74
C ALA A 32 -5.16 2.12 -3.75
N THR A 33 -4.66 2.02 -4.98
CA THR A 33 -5.23 1.14 -6.02
C THR A 33 -5.06 -0.34 -5.68
N GLN A 34 -3.88 -0.74 -5.19
CA GLN A 34 -3.63 -2.12 -4.75
C GLN A 34 -4.53 -2.48 -3.56
N LEU A 35 -4.64 -1.61 -2.56
CA LEU A 35 -5.53 -1.84 -1.42
C LEU A 35 -6.99 -1.99 -1.87
N GLN A 36 -7.46 -1.15 -2.79
CA GLN A 36 -8.80 -1.30 -3.35
C GLN A 36 -9.01 -2.66 -4.03
N ALA A 37 -8.03 -3.14 -4.80
CA ALA A 37 -8.13 -4.46 -5.44
C ALA A 37 -8.19 -5.62 -4.44
N MET A 38 -7.51 -5.50 -3.29
CA MET A 38 -7.46 -6.54 -2.25
C MET A 38 -8.72 -6.59 -1.37
N PHE A 39 -9.44 -5.48 -1.23
CA PHE A 39 -10.62 -5.40 -0.38
C PHE A 39 -11.91 -5.49 -1.17
N GLN A 40 -12.82 -6.34 -0.72
CA GLN A 40 -14.19 -6.40 -1.23
C GLN A 40 -14.96 -5.13 -0.85
N ALA A 41 -15.55 -4.47 -1.83
CA ALA A 41 -16.49 -3.39 -1.61
C ALA A 41 -17.84 -3.98 -1.14
N ARG A 42 -18.33 -3.55 0.02
CA ARG A 42 -19.61 -4.00 0.56
C ARG A 42 -20.45 -2.83 1.06
N THR A 43 -21.75 -3.09 1.20
CA THR A 43 -22.74 -2.14 1.70
C THR A 43 -23.64 -2.86 2.68
N PHE A 44 -23.88 -2.24 3.82
CA PHE A 44 -24.86 -2.68 4.81
C PHE A 44 -25.93 -1.60 4.96
N THR A 45 -27.20 -1.98 4.85
CA THR A 45 -28.33 -1.06 5.02
C THR A 45 -29.18 -1.53 6.18
N SER A 46 -29.43 -0.64 7.14
CA SER A 46 -30.32 -0.87 8.27
C SER A 46 -31.28 0.31 8.37
N SER A 47 -32.56 0.06 8.07
CA SER A 47 -33.74 0.96 8.12
C SER A 47 -33.56 2.39 7.58
N GLN A 48 -32.67 3.19 8.17
CA GLN A 48 -32.44 4.59 7.90
C GLN A 48 -30.99 4.91 7.49
N ILE A 49 -30.06 3.97 7.66
CA ILE A 49 -28.63 4.19 7.43
C ILE A 49 -28.08 3.16 6.46
N THR A 50 -27.40 3.65 5.43
CA THR A 50 -26.58 2.84 4.52
C THR A 50 -25.11 3.11 4.83
N MET A 51 -24.39 2.08 5.21
CA MET A 51 -22.96 2.11 5.49
C MET A 51 -22.21 1.34 4.42
N VAL A 52 -21.37 2.04 3.66
CA VAL A 52 -20.39 1.40 2.78
C VAL A 52 -19.15 1.02 3.58
N TYR A 53 -18.56 -0.13 3.29
CA TYR A 53 -17.35 -0.59 3.96
C TYR A 53 -16.50 -1.48 3.05
N ARG A 54 -15.22 -1.62 3.43
CA ARG A 54 -14.24 -2.47 2.73
C ARG A 54 -13.92 -3.66 3.61
N LEU A 55 -14.09 -4.87 3.08
CA LEU A 55 -13.77 -6.10 3.77
C LEU A 55 -12.57 -6.78 3.11
N TYR A 56 -11.52 -6.95 3.88
CA TYR A 56 -10.42 -7.82 3.50
C TYR A 56 -10.70 -9.24 4.01
N VAL A 57 -10.53 -10.21 3.14
CA VAL A 57 -10.63 -11.65 3.47
C VAL A 57 -9.32 -12.28 3.01
N PRO A 58 -8.52 -12.88 3.92
CA PRO A 58 -7.27 -13.52 3.54
C PRO A 58 -7.47 -14.62 2.50
N THR A 59 -6.50 -14.80 1.61
CA THR A 59 -6.56 -15.81 0.53
C THR A 59 -6.77 -17.25 1.04
N ASN A 60 -6.28 -17.57 2.23
CA ASN A 60 -6.40 -18.88 2.87
C ASN A 60 -7.50 -18.95 3.95
N TYR A 61 -8.48 -18.05 3.90
CA TYR A 61 -9.61 -18.04 4.83
C TYR A 61 -10.39 -19.38 4.79
N ASN A 62 -10.59 -19.97 5.97
CA ASN A 62 -11.40 -21.18 6.14
C ASN A 62 -12.62 -20.91 7.03
N ALA A 63 -13.82 -20.98 6.46
CA ALA A 63 -15.07 -20.69 7.17
C ALA A 63 -15.38 -21.64 8.37
N ALA A 64 -14.71 -22.78 8.48
CA ALA A 64 -14.84 -23.68 9.63
C ALA A 64 -14.01 -23.25 10.85
N LEU A 65 -13.08 -22.29 10.67
CA LEU A 65 -12.23 -21.76 11.74
C LEU A 65 -12.72 -20.39 12.22
N LYS A 66 -12.35 -20.02 13.44
CA LYS A 66 -12.62 -18.68 14.01
C LYS A 66 -11.39 -17.80 13.87
N TYR A 67 -11.59 -16.58 13.38
CA TYR A 67 -10.56 -15.55 13.26
C TYR A 67 -10.96 -14.31 14.06
N PRO A 68 -10.01 -13.54 14.60
CA PRO A 68 -10.30 -12.23 15.15
C PRO A 68 -10.74 -11.29 14.03
N ILE A 69 -11.58 -10.30 14.39
CA ILE A 69 -11.92 -9.19 13.50
C ILE A 69 -11.11 -7.96 13.90
N VAL A 70 -10.49 -7.31 12.91
CA VAL A 70 -9.88 -6.00 13.09
C VAL A 70 -10.79 -4.97 12.42
N VAL A 71 -11.22 -3.97 13.18
CA VAL A 71 -12.05 -2.87 12.70
C VAL A 71 -11.21 -1.61 12.70
N ALA A 72 -10.99 -1.03 11.52
CA ALA A 72 -10.34 0.25 11.35
C ALA A 72 -11.39 1.32 11.01
N LEU A 73 -11.40 2.41 11.76
CA LEU A 73 -12.32 3.53 11.57
C LEU A 73 -11.52 4.72 11.05
N HIS A 74 -11.91 5.23 9.89
CA HIS A 74 -11.22 6.36 9.25
C HIS A 74 -11.52 7.69 9.97
N GLY A 75 -10.70 8.71 9.68
CA GLY A 75 -10.84 10.05 10.23
C GLY A 75 -11.88 10.89 9.51
N VAL A 76 -11.87 12.19 9.79
CA VAL A 76 -12.78 13.16 9.14
C VAL A 76 -12.45 13.35 7.66
N GLY A 77 -11.19 13.20 7.25
CA GLY A 77 -10.72 13.44 5.88
C GLY A 77 -11.24 12.44 4.87
N GLU A 78 -11.60 11.23 5.30
CA GLU A 78 -12.03 10.14 4.42
C GLU A 78 -13.55 9.96 4.38
N ARG A 79 -14.32 10.84 5.04
CA ARG A 79 -15.78 10.78 5.08
C ARG A 79 -16.37 10.82 3.67
N GLY A 80 -17.42 10.02 3.46
CA GLY A 80 -18.16 10.00 2.20
C GLY A 80 -18.82 8.65 1.96
N ASN A 81 -19.27 8.45 0.73
CA ASN A 81 -20.00 7.26 0.29
C ASN A 81 -19.38 6.61 -0.97
N ASN A 82 -18.21 7.06 -1.42
CA ASN A 82 -17.54 6.53 -2.61
C ASN A 82 -16.95 5.12 -2.41
N ASN A 83 -16.94 4.61 -1.17
CA ASN A 83 -16.41 3.31 -0.79
C ASN A 83 -14.93 3.11 -1.18
N VAL A 84 -14.15 4.19 -1.18
CA VAL A 84 -12.72 4.21 -1.53
C VAL A 84 -11.89 4.95 -0.50
N ASN A 85 -12.31 6.16 -0.09
CA ASN A 85 -11.49 7.07 0.72
C ASN A 85 -11.04 6.46 2.05
N GLN A 86 -11.82 5.54 2.63
CA GLN A 86 -11.48 4.87 3.89
C GLN A 86 -10.21 4.00 3.83
N LEU A 87 -9.63 3.78 2.64
CA LEU A 87 -8.38 3.03 2.45
C LEU A 87 -7.16 3.90 2.09
N THR A 88 -7.31 5.21 1.91
CA THR A 88 -6.29 5.99 1.18
C THR A 88 -5.36 6.84 2.03
N ALA A 89 -5.87 7.60 2.99
CA ALA A 89 -5.09 8.68 3.62
C ALA A 89 -4.30 8.23 4.85
N GLU A 90 -4.90 7.40 5.71
CA GLU A 90 -4.28 6.98 6.97
C GLU A 90 -3.81 5.51 6.97
N GLU A 91 -4.04 4.78 5.87
CA GLU A 91 -3.62 3.39 5.67
C GLU A 91 -3.92 2.44 6.87
N LEU A 92 -4.91 2.76 7.71
CA LEU A 92 -5.12 2.10 9.02
C LEU A 92 -5.31 0.58 8.93
N ALA A 93 -5.82 0.11 7.79
CA ALA A 93 -6.02 -1.31 7.53
C ALA A 93 -4.77 -2.01 6.99
N GLN A 94 -3.82 -1.29 6.39
CA GLN A 94 -2.69 -1.87 5.65
C GLN A 94 -1.75 -2.75 6.50
N PRO A 95 -1.40 -2.42 7.75
CA PRO A 95 -0.55 -3.27 8.59
C PRO A 95 -1.13 -4.67 8.84
N TRP A 96 -2.45 -4.81 8.72
CA TRP A 96 -3.22 -6.04 8.94
C TRP A 96 -3.42 -6.87 7.67
N VAL A 97 -3.02 -6.35 6.51
CA VAL A 97 -3.25 -6.97 5.20
C VAL A 97 -1.99 -7.73 4.77
N ARG A 98 -2.06 -9.07 4.79
CA ARG A 98 -0.93 -9.96 4.52
C ARG A 98 -1.33 -11.15 3.65
N ASP A 99 -1.43 -10.92 2.34
CA ASP A 99 -1.55 -12.00 1.34
C ASP A 99 -0.22 -12.29 0.62
N SER A 100 0.83 -11.53 0.91
CA SER A 100 2.15 -11.65 0.33
C SER A 100 3.18 -11.50 1.45
N VAL A 101 3.75 -12.62 1.89
CA VAL A 101 5.18 -12.63 2.24
C VAL A 101 5.97 -12.68 0.94
#